data_AF-A0A101WMT5-F1
#
_entry.id   AF-A0A101WMT5-F1
#
_cell.length_a   1.000
_cell.length_b   1.000
_cell.length_c   1.000
_cell.angle_alpha   90.00
_cell.angle_beta   90.00
_cell.angle_gamma   90.00
#
_symmetry.space_group_name_H-M   'P 1'
#
loop_
_entity.id
_entity.type
_entity.pdbx_description
1 polymer ?
#
loop_
_entity_poly.entity_id
_entity_poly.type
_entity_poly.pdbx_seq_one_letter_code
_entity_poly.pdbx_strand_id
1 'polypeptide(L)'
;MNYNENRQMWMTRVASFRESGMSQSQWCKANEVSLTALRYWLRKLKSSSYSEEETETFEFASLNVPGTCSAKSITLEVGAVKILLYSDFDETLLLKTIKTLQQT
;
A
#
# COMPACT_ATOMS: atom_id res chain seq x y z
N MET A 1 11.71 0.99 -24.41
CA MET A 1 11.28 -0.40 -24.17
C MET A 1 9.97 -0.38 -23.41
N ASN A 2 8.93 -0.96 -23.98
CA ASN A 2 7.53 -0.73 -23.59
C ASN A 2 7.18 -1.52 -22.31
N TYR A 3 6.56 -0.88 -21.33
CA TYR A 3 6.27 -1.48 -20.01
C TYR A 3 5.43 -2.77 -20.10
N ASN A 4 4.53 -2.85 -21.09
CA ASN A 4 3.65 -3.99 -21.31
C ASN A 4 4.36 -5.21 -21.90
N GLU A 5 5.38 -5.01 -22.75
CA GLU A 5 6.16 -6.10 -23.37
C GLU A 5 6.91 -6.90 -22.29
N ASN A 6 7.41 -6.21 -21.26
CA ASN A 6 8.04 -6.86 -20.12
C ASN A 6 7.05 -7.72 -19.33
N ARG A 7 5.80 -7.28 -19.15
CA ARG A 7 4.82 -8.03 -18.33
C ARG A 7 4.49 -9.40 -18.91
N GLN A 8 4.21 -9.48 -20.20
CA GLN A 8 3.87 -10.76 -20.85
C GLN A 8 5.05 -11.73 -20.82
N MET A 9 6.26 -11.25 -21.13
CA MET A 9 7.49 -12.06 -21.05
C MET A 9 7.69 -12.66 -19.65
N TRP A 10 7.46 -11.85 -18.61
CA TRP A 10 7.61 -12.29 -17.22
C TRP A 10 6.50 -13.23 -16.74
N MET A 11 5.29 -13.10 -17.27
CA MET A 11 4.22 -14.07 -17.02
C MET A 11 4.59 -15.47 -17.53
N THR A 12 5.08 -15.57 -18.77
CA THR A 12 5.52 -16.84 -19.36
C THR A 12 6.67 -17.46 -18.57
N ARG A 13 7.65 -16.64 -18.18
CA ARG A 13 8.77 -17.08 -17.34
C ARG A 13 8.33 -17.61 -15.98
N VAL A 14 7.40 -16.92 -15.31
CA VAL A 14 6.87 -17.35 -14.01
C VAL A 14 6.02 -18.62 -14.14
N ALA A 15 5.27 -18.80 -15.24
CA ALA A 15 4.56 -20.05 -15.51
C ALA A 15 5.54 -21.22 -15.68
N SER A 16 6.57 -21.05 -16.51
CA SER A 16 7.64 -22.05 -16.68
C SER A 16 8.37 -22.38 -15.37
N PHE A 17 8.63 -21.37 -14.53
CA PHE A 17 9.18 -21.60 -13.19
C PHE A 17 8.25 -22.47 -12.32
N ARG A 18 6.95 -22.17 -12.29
CA ARG A 18 5.97 -22.94 -11.50
C ARG A 18 5.84 -24.38 -12.00
N GLU A 19 5.87 -24.60 -13.32
CA GLU A 19 5.85 -25.93 -13.93
C GLU A 19 7.14 -26.73 -13.64
N SER A 20 8.29 -26.05 -13.58
CA SER A 20 9.56 -26.71 -13.33
C SER A 20 9.67 -27.35 -11.94
N GLY A 21 8.92 -26.87 -10.95
CA GLY A 21 9.01 -27.32 -9.56
C GLY A 21 10.39 -27.12 -8.90
N MET A 22 11.30 -26.39 -9.56
CA MET A 22 12.66 -26.18 -9.11
C MET A 22 12.74 -25.06 -8.08
N SER A 23 13.83 -25.03 -7.29
CA SER A 23 14.11 -23.88 -6.44
C SER A 23 14.42 -22.63 -7.29
N GLN A 24 14.11 -21.44 -6.77
CA GLN A 24 14.34 -20.17 -7.47
C GLN A 24 15.79 -20.02 -7.96
N SER A 25 16.77 -20.43 -7.14
CA SER A 25 18.19 -20.35 -7.48
C SER A 25 18.57 -21.25 -8.66
N GLN A 26 18.09 -22.49 -8.67
CA GLN A 26 18.37 -23.45 -9.74
C GLN A 26 17.73 -23.00 -11.06
N TRP A 27 16.49 -22.54 -11.02
CA TRP A 27 15.79 -22.06 -12.20
C TRP A 27 16.41 -20.78 -12.77
N CYS A 28 16.80 -19.84 -11.90
CA CYS A 28 17.54 -18.63 -12.30
C CYS A 28 18.88 -18.97 -12.97
N LYS A 29 19.60 -19.96 -12.45
CA LYS A 29 20.87 -20.41 -13.03
C LYS A 29 20.69 -21.08 -14.39
N ALA A 30 19.62 -21.87 -14.57
CA ALA A 30 19.34 -22.57 -15.81
C ALA A 30 18.82 -21.66 -16.93
N ASN A 31 18.10 -20.59 -16.57
CA ASN A 31 17.45 -19.68 -17.54
C ASN A 31 18.17 -18.33 -17.67
N GLU A 32 19.34 -18.17 -17.05
CA GLU A 32 20.13 -16.92 -17.01
C GLU A 32 19.31 -15.70 -16.55
N VAL A 33 18.40 -15.92 -15.60
CA VAL A 33 17.51 -14.89 -15.07
C VAL A 33 18.04 -14.40 -13.73
N SER A 34 18.10 -13.08 -13.54
CA SER A 34 18.43 -12.49 -12.25
C SER A 34 17.40 -12.88 -11.18
N LEU A 35 17.90 -13.35 -10.04
CA LEU A 35 17.11 -13.79 -8.90
C LEU A 35 16.32 -12.63 -8.27
N THR A 36 16.86 -11.41 -8.28
CA THR A 36 16.14 -10.21 -7.82
C THR A 36 14.97 -9.88 -8.73
N ALA A 37 15.16 -10.03 -10.04
CA ALA A 37 14.10 -9.80 -11.03
C ALA A 37 12.99 -10.86 -10.91
N LEU A 38 13.34 -12.14 -10.74
CA LEU A 38 12.36 -13.21 -10.52
C LEU A 38 11.51 -12.93 -9.27
N ARG A 39 12.14 -12.57 -8.14
CA ARG A 39 11.41 -12.23 -6.91
C ARG A 39 10.47 -11.04 -7.09
N TYR A 40 10.94 -9.98 -7.73
CA TYR A 40 10.13 -8.81 -8.04
C TYR A 40 8.89 -9.19 -8.86
N TRP A 41 9.04 -10.01 -9.90
CA TRP A 41 7.93 -10.42 -10.75
C TRP A 41 7.01 -11.44 -10.09
N LEU A 42 7.52 -12.33 -9.24
CA LEU A 42 6.68 -13.21 -8.42
C LEU A 42 5.78 -12.41 -7.48
N ARG A 43 6.33 -11.38 -6.82
CA ARG A 43 5.56 -10.46 -5.97
C ARG A 43 4.54 -9.67 -6.78
N LYS A 44 4.99 -9.04 -7.86
CA LYS A 44 4.14 -8.19 -8.73
C LYS A 44 2.99 -8.96 -9.40
N LEU A 45 3.20 -10.23 -9.77
CA LEU A 45 2.15 -11.07 -10.33
C LEU A 45 1.20 -11.60 -9.24
N LYS A 46 1.67 -11.78 -8.00
CA LYS A 46 0.82 -12.12 -6.85
C LYS A 46 -0.05 -10.94 -6.41
N SER A 47 0.50 -9.72 -6.40
CA SER A 47 -0.23 -8.49 -6.11
C SER A 47 -1.13 -8.04 -7.26
N SER A 48 -1.01 -8.59 -8.47
CA SER A 48 -1.97 -8.33 -9.55
C SER A 48 -3.26 -9.15 -9.40
N SER A 49 -3.27 -10.17 -8.53
CA SER A 49 -4.46 -10.99 -8.21
C SER A 49 -5.18 -10.54 -6.92
N TYR A 50 -4.51 -9.74 -6.08
CA TYR A 50 -5.09 -9.08 -4.92
C TYR A 50 -4.94 -7.59 -5.19
N SER A 51 -6.04 -6.95 -5.58
CA SER A 51 -6.25 -5.49 -5.60
C SER A 51 -5.07 -4.64 -5.16
N GLU A 52 -4.55 -3.85 -6.11
CA GLU A 52 -3.64 -2.71 -5.94
C GLU A 52 -3.49 -2.23 -4.49
N GLU A 53 -2.48 -2.74 -3.79
CA GLU A 53 -1.78 -2.10 -2.67
C GLU A 53 -0.67 -3.07 -2.23
N GLU A 54 0.34 -2.58 -1.52
CA GLU A 54 1.54 -3.31 -1.07
C GLU A 54 2.69 -3.40 -2.08
N THR A 55 3.21 -2.22 -2.44
CA THR A 55 4.65 -2.03 -2.53
C THR A 55 5.29 -2.37 -1.19
N GLU A 56 5.75 -3.61 -1.02
CA GLU A 56 6.69 -3.97 0.04
C GLU A 56 8.02 -3.24 -0.20
N THR A 57 8.11 -2.11 0.48
CA THR A 57 9.29 -1.36 0.88
C THR A 57 10.15 -2.21 1.83
N PHE A 58 11.43 -1.87 1.91
CA PHE A 58 12.38 -2.42 2.87
C PHE A 58 11.77 -2.50 4.29
N GLU A 59 11.81 -3.70 4.90
CA GLU A 59 11.46 -3.90 6.31
C GLU A 59 12.45 -3.14 7.21
N PHE A 60 12.10 -1.92 7.59
CA PHE A 60 12.53 -1.40 8.89
C PHE A 60 11.78 -2.19 9.96
N ALA A 61 12.50 -2.78 10.91
CA ALA A 61 11.89 -3.41 12.07
C ALA A 61 10.96 -2.39 12.75
N SER A 62 9.66 -2.66 12.69
CA SER A 62 8.67 -1.82 13.34
C SER A 62 8.76 -2.05 14.84
N LEU A 63 9.37 -1.08 15.52
CA LEU A 63 9.22 -0.95 16.96
C LEU A 63 7.73 -0.71 17.22
N ASN A 64 7.11 -1.63 17.96
CA ASN A 64 5.74 -1.45 18.43
C ASN A 64 5.73 -0.28 19.43
N VAL A 65 5.56 0.93 18.92
CA VAL A 65 5.25 2.11 19.73
C VAL A 65 3.80 1.93 20.19
N PRO A 66 3.51 1.74 21.49
CA PRO A 66 2.15 1.69 21.96
C PRO A 66 1.55 3.09 21.82
N GLY A 67 0.88 3.36 20.70
CA GLY A 67 0.22 4.63 20.48
C GLY A 67 0.08 5.06 19.02
N THR A 68 -0.46 4.23 18.13
CA THR A 68 -1.09 4.75 16.91
C THR A 68 -2.57 4.43 16.98
N CYS A 69 -3.29 5.33 17.67
CA CYS A 69 -4.73 5.39 17.59
C CYS A 69 -5.12 5.49 16.10
N SER A 70 -5.89 4.53 15.60
CA SER A 70 -6.82 4.75 14.50
C SER A 70 -7.83 5.79 14.99
N ALA A 71 -7.43 7.06 15.01
CA ALA A 71 -8.27 8.13 15.49
C ALA A 71 -9.33 8.40 14.42
N LYS A 72 -10.45 7.69 14.51
CA LYS A 72 -11.68 7.93 13.73
C LYS A 72 -12.33 9.28 14.05
N SER A 73 -11.66 10.12 14.85
CA SER A 73 -12.14 11.43 15.21
C SER A 73 -11.01 12.40 15.59
N ILE A 74 -11.16 13.65 15.18
CA ILE A 74 -10.33 14.79 15.59
C ILE A 74 -11.12 15.60 16.60
N THR A 75 -10.49 16.00 17.70
CA THR A 75 -11.08 16.94 18.65
C THR A 75 -10.37 18.28 18.56
N LEU A 76 -11.12 19.35 18.32
CA LEU A 76 -10.65 20.73 18.31
C LEU A 76 -11.10 21.42 19.60
N GLU A 77 -10.18 22.05 20.32
CA GLU A 77 -10.49 22.79 21.54
C GLU A 77 -10.00 24.24 21.38
N VAL A 78 -10.93 25.19 21.49
CA VAL A 78 -10.64 26.63 21.40
C VAL A 78 -11.35 27.32 22.57
N GLY A 79 -10.58 27.72 23.58
CA GLY A 79 -11.13 28.33 24.80
C GLY A 79 -12.03 27.36 25.55
N ALA A 80 -13.31 27.71 25.70
CA ALA A 80 -14.32 26.85 26.36
C ALA A 80 -15.06 25.92 25.39
N VAL A 81 -14.75 25.97 24.08
CA VAL A 81 -15.47 25.22 23.05
C VAL A 81 -14.68 23.99 22.64
N LYS A 82 -15.33 22.82 22.70
CA LYS A 82 -14.78 21.53 22.30
C LYS A 82 -15.61 20.93 21.17
N ILE A 83 -15.00 20.71 20.02
CA ILE A 83 -15.63 20.16 18.81
C ILE A 83 -15.03 18.79 18.52
N LEU A 84 -15.88 17.77 18.51
CA LEU A 84 -15.51 16.41 18.12
C LEU A 84 -15.97 16.15 16.69
N LEU A 85 -15.02 15.81 15.82
CA LEU A 85 -15.24 15.54 14.40
C LEU A 85 -14.91 14.08 14.13
N TYR A 86 -15.79 13.35 13.44
CA TYR A 86 -15.52 11.99 12.99
C TYR A 86 -14.97 11.99 11.55
N SER A 87 -14.36 10.90 11.10
CA SER A 87 -13.75 10.80 9.75
C SER A 87 -14.72 10.98 8.58
N ASP A 88 -16.02 10.81 8.81
CA ASP A 88 -17.14 10.88 7.86
C ASP A 88 -17.93 12.21 7.96
N PHE A 89 -17.35 13.23 8.60
CA PHE A 89 -18.02 14.50 8.80
C PHE A 89 -18.28 15.27 7.49
N ASP A 90 -19.37 16.04 7.47
CA ASP A 90 -19.67 16.96 6.38
C ASP A 90 -18.88 18.28 6.54
N GLU A 91 -17.95 18.51 5.62
CA GLU A 91 -17.10 19.69 5.58
C GLU A 91 -17.91 20.99 5.45
N THR A 92 -19.00 20.97 4.68
CA THR A 92 -19.84 22.15 4.44
C THR A 92 -20.60 22.56 5.69
N LEU A 93 -21.07 21.56 6.45
CA LEU A 93 -21.72 21.77 7.73
C LEU A 93 -20.75 22.32 8.76
N LEU A 94 -19.54 21.74 8.86
CA LEU A 94 -18.50 22.22 9.78
C LEU A 94 -18.12 23.68 9.49
N LEU A 95 -17.87 24.02 8.22
CA LEU A 95 -17.53 25.39 7.82
C LEU A 95 -18.64 26.37 8.15
N LYS A 96 -19.90 26.00 7.94
CA LYS A 96 -21.06 26.85 8.28
C LYS A 96 -21.11 27.10 9.78
N THR A 97 -20.94 26.05 10.59
CA THR A 97 -20.95 26.15 12.05
C THR A 97 -19.80 27.02 12.58
N ILE A 98 -18.58 26.86 12.06
CA ILE A 98 -17.43 27.69 12.45
C ILE A 98 -17.68 29.15 12.09
N LYS A 99 -18.17 29.44 10.87
CA LYS A 99 -18.48 30.81 10.44
C LYS A 99 -19.53 31.48 11.32
N THR A 100 -20.57 30.75 11.73
CA THR A 100 -21.58 31.29 12.64
C THR A 100 -21.01 31.62 14.02
N LEU A 101 -20.10 30.78 14.54
CA LEU A 101 -19.46 31.02 15.84
C LEU A 101 -18.49 32.21 15.82
N GLN A 102 -17.85 32.50 14.68
CA GLN A 102 -16.96 33.66 14.52
C GLN A 102 -17.69 35.01 14.43
N GLN A 103 -19.00 35.01 14.14
CA GLN A 103 -19.81 36.21 13.97
C GLN A 103 -20.55 36.66 15.24
N THR A 104 -20.31 35.98 16.36
CA THR A 104 -20.87 36.30 17.68
C THR A 104 -19.80 36.92 18.56
#